data_AF-A0A7Z0BAB4-F1
#
_entry.id   AF-A0A7Z0BAB4-F1
#
_cell.length_a   1.000
_cell.length_b   1.000
_cell.length_c   1.000
_cell.angle_alpha   90.00
_cell.angle_beta   90.00
_cell.angle_gamma   90.00
#
_symmetry.space_group_name_H-M   'P 1'
#
loop_
_entity.id
_entity.type
_entity.pdbx_description
1 polymer ?
#
loop_
_entity_poly.entity_id
_entity_poly.type
_entity_poly.pdbx_seq_one_letter_code
_entity_poly.pdbx_strand_id
1 'polypeptide(L)'
;MLGLLCVVALTASNAFAAAPQFAAVTPDHAIALPQDSGAHPAFRTEWWYATGWLTTPDNQPIGFQITFFRSATGHDSADPSAFAPSQLIIAHAALSDPALGHLAHDQRIAREGFDLAYAKPANTDVKLDTWKIVRADDGHYNVTIDANGFSLHLVLTPSQAPLIQGERGYSRKGPRPEQASYYYSEPQLRVSGSVVRPAVGAGSSSRGDTAVTGMAWLDHEWSSTLLDANAVGWDWLGANLADGSALMAFKVRSRDGHAMWAHAALRQPDGQVTQFSRDEVDFTPVRTWRSPRTNTSYPVSMSVKTGRLTWRLDPLMDDQELDSRQSTGAVYWEGAVRVSRDGADVGRAYLELTGYADALRIGKE
;
A
#
# COMPACT_ATOMS: atom_id res chain seq x y z
N MET A 1 56.57 -54.37 16.83
CA MET A 1 55.09 -54.22 16.77
C MET A 1 54.83 -52.74 16.43
N LEU A 2 54.65 -52.41 15.16
CA LEU A 2 54.35 -51.05 14.71
C LEU A 2 52.85 -50.79 14.92
N GLY A 3 52.50 -49.82 15.77
CA GLY A 3 51.14 -49.31 15.88
C GLY A 3 50.95 -48.10 14.98
N LEU A 4 50.16 -48.25 13.92
CA LEU A 4 49.79 -47.17 12.99
C LEU A 4 48.62 -46.40 13.62
N LEU A 5 48.84 -45.16 14.05
CA LEU A 5 47.78 -44.26 14.52
C LEU A 5 47.15 -43.58 13.30
N CYS A 6 45.96 -44.01 12.88
CA CYS A 6 45.14 -43.28 11.90
C CYS A 6 44.48 -42.09 12.59
N VAL A 7 44.98 -40.88 12.32
CA VAL A 7 44.28 -39.64 12.66
C VAL A 7 43.25 -39.38 11.56
N VAL A 8 41.97 -39.63 11.87
CA VAL A 8 40.85 -39.20 11.02
C VAL A 8 40.64 -37.71 11.26
N ALA A 9 41.06 -36.88 10.32
CA ALA A 9 40.69 -35.46 10.30
C ALA A 9 39.21 -35.35 9.88
N LEU A 10 38.31 -35.11 10.83
CA LEU A 10 36.97 -34.64 10.49
C LEU A 10 37.06 -33.22 9.95
N THR A 11 37.04 -33.08 8.62
CA THR A 11 36.73 -31.82 7.97
C THR A 11 35.24 -31.55 8.19
N ALA A 12 34.91 -30.72 9.19
CA ALA A 12 33.58 -30.17 9.31
C ALA A 12 33.33 -29.23 8.12
N SER A 13 32.68 -29.74 7.08
CA SER A 13 32.13 -28.91 6.02
C SER A 13 31.01 -28.08 6.64
N ASN A 14 31.28 -26.81 6.93
CA ASN A 14 30.23 -25.83 7.18
C ASN A 14 29.45 -25.65 5.87
N ALA A 15 28.45 -26.49 5.65
CA ALA A 15 27.43 -26.27 4.63
C ALA A 15 26.60 -25.08 5.12
N PHE A 16 27.01 -23.86 4.76
CA PHE A 16 26.11 -22.72 4.82
C PHE A 16 24.95 -23.04 3.87
N ALA A 17 23.74 -23.13 4.41
CA ALA A 17 22.53 -23.24 3.58
C ALA A 17 22.53 -22.07 2.59
N ALA A 18 22.28 -22.36 1.31
CA ALA A 18 22.14 -21.32 0.30
C ALA A 18 20.96 -20.42 0.69
N ALA A 19 21.13 -19.10 0.55
CA ALA A 19 20.06 -18.16 0.82
C ALA A 19 18.81 -18.52 -0.02
N PRO A 20 17.60 -18.48 0.57
CA PRO A 20 16.38 -18.79 -0.17
C PRO A 20 16.23 -17.85 -1.38
N GLN A 21 15.98 -18.44 -2.54
CA GLN A 21 15.83 -17.71 -3.78
C GLN A 21 14.35 -17.34 -4.00
N PHE A 22 14.05 -16.04 -3.99
CA PHE A 22 12.71 -15.55 -4.30
C PHE A 22 12.40 -15.59 -5.80
N ALA A 23 11.12 -15.74 -6.14
CA ALA A 23 10.65 -15.67 -7.52
C ALA A 23 10.91 -14.27 -8.12
N ALA A 24 11.28 -14.22 -9.40
CA ALA A 24 11.48 -12.97 -10.12
C ALA A 24 10.18 -12.48 -10.78
N VAL A 25 10.05 -11.16 -10.93
CA VAL A 25 8.98 -10.55 -11.73
C VAL A 25 9.43 -10.52 -13.18
N THR A 26 8.63 -11.08 -14.09
CA THR A 26 8.95 -11.22 -15.51
C THR A 26 7.76 -10.80 -16.39
N PRO A 27 8.00 -10.25 -17.59
CA PRO A 27 6.92 -9.69 -18.42
C PRO A 27 6.04 -10.74 -19.13
N ASP A 28 6.43 -12.01 -19.11
CA ASP A 28 5.73 -13.13 -19.74
C ASP A 28 4.60 -13.72 -18.87
N HIS A 29 4.62 -13.45 -17.57
CA HIS A 29 3.52 -13.81 -16.66
C HIS A 29 2.43 -12.74 -16.69
N ALA A 30 1.18 -13.17 -16.87
CA ALA A 30 0.02 -12.30 -16.82
C ALA A 30 -0.79 -12.59 -15.56
N ILE A 31 -1.34 -11.54 -14.95
CA ILE A 31 -2.22 -11.68 -13.78
C ILE A 31 -3.49 -12.44 -14.17
N ALA A 32 -3.83 -13.45 -13.38
CA ALA A 32 -4.98 -14.33 -13.52
C ALA A 32 -5.91 -14.22 -12.30
N LEU A 33 -7.03 -13.51 -12.46
CA LEU A 33 -8.04 -13.38 -11.41
C LEU A 33 -9.14 -14.43 -11.57
N PRO A 34 -9.68 -14.97 -10.46
CA PRO A 34 -9.48 -14.54 -9.07
C PRO A 34 -8.26 -15.14 -8.34
N GLN A 35 -7.48 -16.03 -8.94
CA GLN A 35 -6.40 -16.76 -8.27
C GLN A 35 -5.34 -15.82 -7.67
N ASP A 36 -4.93 -14.81 -8.42
CA ASP A 36 -3.93 -13.81 -8.01
C ASP A 36 -4.51 -12.73 -7.07
N SER A 37 -5.73 -12.93 -6.56
CA SER A 37 -6.22 -12.13 -5.43
C SER A 37 -5.66 -12.58 -4.08
N GLY A 38 -5.20 -13.84 -3.99
CA GLY A 38 -4.53 -14.36 -2.80
C GLY A 38 -3.05 -14.00 -2.72
N ALA A 39 -2.43 -14.41 -1.62
CA ALA A 39 -1.01 -14.17 -1.38
C ALA A 39 -0.11 -14.95 -2.36
N HIS A 40 1.06 -14.37 -2.66
CA HIS A 40 2.13 -14.95 -3.46
C HIS A 40 3.43 -15.16 -2.64
N PRO A 41 3.51 -16.14 -1.71
CA PRO A 41 4.62 -16.31 -0.78
C PRO A 41 6.01 -16.52 -1.40
N ALA A 42 6.06 -16.91 -2.68
CA ALA A 42 7.31 -17.06 -3.42
C ALA A 42 8.03 -15.71 -3.70
N PHE A 43 7.31 -14.59 -3.60
CA PHE A 43 7.85 -13.25 -3.78
C PHE A 43 8.21 -12.62 -2.44
N ARG A 44 9.28 -11.81 -2.43
CA ARG A 44 9.80 -11.19 -1.21
C ARG A 44 8.80 -10.24 -0.55
N THR A 45 8.05 -9.47 -1.33
CA THR A 45 7.19 -8.38 -0.85
C THR A 45 5.83 -8.43 -1.49
N GLU A 46 4.79 -8.09 -0.74
CA GLU A 46 3.41 -8.02 -1.23
C GLU A 46 2.55 -7.05 -0.41
N TRP A 47 1.62 -6.38 -1.08
CA TRP A 47 0.86 -5.25 -0.55
C TRP A 47 -0.62 -5.43 -0.84
N TRP A 48 -1.46 -5.22 0.18
CA TRP A 48 -2.89 -4.97 0.03
C TRP A 48 -3.15 -3.58 0.59
N TYR A 49 -3.43 -2.62 -0.29
CA TYR A 49 -3.55 -1.21 0.08
C TYR A 49 -4.94 -0.68 -0.30
N ALA A 50 -5.82 -0.56 0.69
CA ALA A 50 -7.16 -0.03 0.53
C ALA A 50 -7.19 1.44 0.96
N THR A 51 -7.62 2.33 0.07
CA THR A 51 -7.82 3.76 0.36
C THR A 51 -9.24 4.15 0.03
N GLY A 52 -9.82 5.12 0.72
CA GLY A 52 -11.18 5.51 0.41
C GLY A 52 -11.71 6.73 1.14
N TRP A 53 -12.85 7.19 0.63
CA TRP A 53 -13.63 8.29 1.15
C TRP A 53 -14.98 7.77 1.62
N LEU A 54 -15.32 8.10 2.86
CA LEU A 54 -16.58 7.80 3.51
C LEU A 54 -17.39 9.09 3.68
N THR A 55 -18.69 8.93 3.66
CA THR A 55 -19.70 9.95 3.93
C THR A 55 -20.56 9.45 5.08
N THR A 56 -20.63 10.23 6.15
CA THR A 56 -21.52 9.99 7.29
C THR A 56 -22.96 10.43 6.98
N PRO A 57 -23.95 10.08 7.82
CA PRO A 57 -25.35 10.48 7.59
C PRO A 57 -25.57 12.00 7.63
N ASP A 58 -24.69 12.73 8.33
CA ASP A 58 -24.64 14.20 8.37
C ASP A 58 -23.76 14.81 7.26
N ASN A 59 -23.46 14.04 6.21
CA ASN A 59 -22.68 14.44 5.02
C ASN A 59 -21.24 14.91 5.32
N GLN A 60 -20.64 14.42 6.39
CA GLN A 60 -19.23 14.73 6.70
C GLN A 60 -18.31 13.76 5.95
N PRO A 61 -17.28 14.28 5.26
CA PRO A 61 -16.28 13.45 4.60
C PRO A 61 -15.26 12.93 5.60
N ILE A 62 -14.96 11.64 5.50
CA ILE A 62 -13.89 10.99 6.25
C ILE A 62 -13.01 10.23 5.26
N GLY A 63 -11.69 10.39 5.36
CA GLY A 63 -10.76 9.53 4.66
C GLY A 63 -10.45 8.28 5.48
N PHE A 64 -10.17 7.15 4.83
CA PHE A 64 -9.48 6.04 5.47
C PHE A 64 -8.43 5.42 4.56
N GLN A 65 -7.39 4.83 5.16
CA GLN A 65 -6.53 3.87 4.47
C GLN A 65 -6.27 2.66 5.37
N ILE A 66 -6.06 1.51 4.74
CA ILE A 66 -5.67 0.25 5.37
C ILE A 66 -4.60 -0.38 4.50
N THR A 67 -3.44 -0.66 5.08
CA THR A 67 -2.34 -1.35 4.42
C THR A 67 -2.04 -2.63 5.16
N PHE A 68 -1.95 -3.74 4.42
CA PHE A 68 -1.22 -4.93 4.83
C PHE A 68 -0.02 -5.11 3.91
N PHE A 69 1.14 -5.36 4.51
CA PHE A 69 2.39 -5.60 3.82
C PHE A 69 2.98 -6.92 4.31
N ARG A 70 3.22 -7.86 3.39
CA ARG A 70 4.01 -9.06 3.67
C ARG A 70 5.45 -8.81 3.24
N SER A 71 6.39 -9.16 4.11
CA SER A 71 7.81 -9.25 3.76
C SER A 71 8.39 -10.60 4.19
N ALA A 72 8.95 -11.32 3.23
CA ALA A 72 9.83 -12.44 3.52
C ALA A 72 11.16 -11.94 4.10
N THR A 73 11.68 -12.61 5.11
CA THR A 73 12.93 -12.21 5.79
C THR A 73 14.18 -12.83 5.18
N GLY A 74 14.02 -13.82 4.31
CA GLY A 74 15.12 -14.64 3.81
C GLY A 74 15.63 -15.66 4.84
N HIS A 75 14.93 -15.83 5.97
CA HIS A 75 15.21 -16.90 6.92
C HIS A 75 15.11 -18.27 6.23
N ASP A 76 15.96 -19.21 6.66
CA ASP A 76 16.01 -20.54 6.06
C ASP A 76 14.66 -21.26 6.19
N SER A 77 14.06 -21.57 5.05
CA SER A 77 12.79 -22.31 4.98
C SER A 77 12.88 -23.72 5.57
N ALA A 78 14.08 -24.28 5.74
CA ALA A 78 14.30 -25.57 6.36
C ALA A 78 14.30 -25.51 7.91
N ASP A 79 14.28 -24.32 8.52
CA ASP A 79 14.16 -24.19 9.98
C ASP A 79 12.77 -24.70 10.44
N PRO A 80 12.71 -25.79 11.23
CA PRO A 80 11.44 -26.37 11.66
C PRO A 80 10.77 -25.57 12.79
N SER A 81 11.40 -24.51 13.30
CA SER A 81 10.89 -23.72 14.41
C SER A 81 9.58 -23.03 14.03
N ALA A 82 8.53 -23.27 14.83
CA ALA A 82 7.27 -22.52 14.72
C ALA A 82 7.44 -21.02 15.01
N PHE A 83 8.60 -20.60 15.54
CA PHE A 83 8.95 -19.22 15.80
C PHE A 83 9.91 -18.63 14.74
N ALA A 84 10.30 -19.38 13.73
CA ALA A 84 11.14 -18.87 12.65
C ALA A 84 10.45 -17.65 12.00
N PRO A 85 11.13 -16.49 11.88
CA PRO A 85 10.53 -15.28 11.35
C PRO A 85 10.50 -15.30 9.81
N SER A 86 10.10 -16.41 9.17
CA SER A 86 10.21 -16.58 7.71
C SER A 86 9.45 -15.51 6.92
N GLN A 87 8.30 -15.09 7.43
CA GLN A 87 7.48 -14.02 6.88
C GLN A 87 7.06 -13.06 8.00
N LEU A 88 7.00 -11.78 7.68
CA LEU A 88 6.43 -10.72 8.51
C LEU A 88 5.16 -10.23 7.85
N ILE A 89 4.09 -10.09 8.63
CA ILE A 89 2.90 -9.33 8.27
C ILE A 89 2.95 -8.01 9.03
N ILE A 90 2.92 -6.92 8.30
CA ILE A 90 2.90 -5.56 8.81
C ILE A 90 1.57 -4.94 8.40
N ALA A 91 0.94 -4.18 9.29
CA ALA A 91 -0.29 -3.48 8.97
C ALA A 91 -0.30 -2.08 9.57
N HIS A 92 -0.92 -1.13 8.87
CA HIS A 92 -1.29 0.17 9.42
C HIS A 92 -2.62 0.61 8.86
N ALA A 93 -3.43 1.21 9.72
CA ALA A 93 -4.72 1.76 9.36
C ALA A 93 -4.81 3.20 9.85
N ALA A 94 -5.55 4.02 9.11
CA ALA A 94 -5.73 5.41 9.47
C ALA A 94 -7.13 5.93 9.11
N LEU A 95 -7.55 6.94 9.87
CA LEU A 95 -8.79 7.67 9.71
C LEU A 95 -8.50 9.17 9.67
N SER A 96 -8.89 9.81 8.57
CA SER A 96 -8.79 11.25 8.35
C SER A 96 -10.13 11.93 8.61
N ASP A 97 -10.35 12.39 9.83
CA ASP A 97 -11.51 13.20 10.21
C ASP A 97 -11.10 14.68 10.35
N PRO A 98 -11.60 15.60 9.50
CA PRO A 98 -11.31 17.02 9.62
C PRO A 98 -11.63 17.63 11.00
N ALA A 99 -12.57 17.05 11.75
CA ALA A 99 -12.88 17.49 13.11
C ALA A 99 -11.78 17.16 14.12
N LEU A 100 -10.93 16.16 13.84
CA LEU A 100 -9.76 15.82 14.64
C LEU A 100 -8.54 16.68 14.24
N GLY A 101 -8.45 17.06 12.97
CA GLY A 101 -7.41 17.95 12.43
C GLY A 101 -6.02 17.32 12.30
N HIS A 102 -5.89 16.03 12.59
CA HIS A 102 -4.71 15.20 12.37
C HIS A 102 -5.12 13.75 12.14
N LEU A 103 -4.23 12.93 11.60
CA LEU A 103 -4.47 11.52 11.34
C LEU A 103 -4.66 10.74 12.65
N ALA A 104 -5.79 10.04 12.81
CA ALA A 104 -5.88 8.95 13.77
C ALA A 104 -5.33 7.70 13.10
N HIS A 105 -4.34 7.06 13.70
CA HIS A 105 -3.72 5.89 13.08
C HIS A 105 -3.27 4.88 14.13
N ASP A 106 -3.11 3.63 13.69
CA ASP A 106 -2.54 2.54 14.47
C ASP A 106 -1.70 1.66 13.54
N GLN A 107 -0.74 0.94 14.09
CA GLN A 107 0.23 0.14 13.34
C GLN A 107 0.60 -1.13 14.09
N ARG A 108 0.80 -2.22 13.35
CA ARG A 108 1.11 -3.53 13.91
C ARG A 108 2.14 -4.25 13.05
N ILE A 109 2.91 -5.13 13.68
CA ILE A 109 3.85 -6.03 13.01
C ILE A 109 3.86 -7.36 13.76
N ALA A 110 3.78 -8.46 13.02
CA ALA A 110 3.85 -9.80 13.57
C ALA A 110 4.60 -10.73 12.61
N ARG A 111 5.24 -11.75 13.16
CA ARG A 111 5.67 -12.90 12.37
C ARG A 111 4.43 -13.69 11.95
N GLU A 112 4.43 -14.19 10.72
CA GLU A 112 3.41 -15.13 10.29
C GLU A 112 3.40 -16.37 11.18
N GLY A 113 2.21 -16.89 11.48
CA GLY A 113 2.02 -18.11 12.25
C GLY A 113 0.99 -17.98 13.38
N PHE A 114 0.78 -19.12 14.06
CA PHE A 114 -0.11 -19.25 15.23
C PHE A 114 -1.56 -18.79 15.01
N ASP A 115 -2.02 -18.73 13.76
CA ASP A 115 -3.30 -18.10 13.35
C ASP A 115 -3.44 -16.62 13.78
N LEU A 116 -2.38 -16.00 14.32
CA LEU A 116 -2.37 -14.61 14.73
C LEU A 116 -2.08 -13.70 13.54
N ALA A 117 -1.18 -14.09 12.64
CA ALA A 117 -0.88 -13.35 11.43
C ALA A 117 -0.67 -14.30 10.26
N TYR A 118 -1.25 -13.96 9.11
CA TYR A 118 -1.10 -14.72 7.87
C TYR A 118 -1.52 -13.91 6.65
N ALA A 119 -1.05 -14.35 5.48
CA ALA A 119 -1.62 -14.01 4.19
C ALA A 119 -1.81 -15.30 3.37
N LYS A 120 -3.06 -15.73 3.16
CA LYS A 120 -3.32 -17.02 2.53
C LYS A 120 -3.27 -16.95 1.00
N PRO A 121 -2.81 -18.01 0.33
CA PRO A 121 -2.85 -18.10 -1.13
C PRO A 121 -4.29 -18.30 -1.66
N ALA A 122 -4.44 -18.21 -2.98
CA ALA A 122 -5.66 -18.48 -3.78
C ALA A 122 -6.83 -17.50 -3.66
N ASN A 123 -6.97 -16.79 -2.53
CA ASN A 123 -7.97 -15.73 -2.36
C ASN A 123 -7.46 -14.71 -1.34
N THR A 124 -7.93 -13.46 -1.40
CA THR A 124 -7.54 -12.46 -0.40
C THR A 124 -8.08 -12.87 0.97
N ASP A 125 -7.21 -13.33 1.85
CA ASP A 125 -7.47 -13.58 3.26
C ASP A 125 -6.19 -13.24 4.03
N VAL A 126 -6.11 -11.98 4.46
CA VAL A 126 -4.95 -11.41 5.14
C VAL A 126 -5.37 -10.94 6.52
N LYS A 127 -4.60 -11.36 7.54
CA LYS A 127 -4.92 -11.13 8.95
C LYS A 127 -3.68 -10.73 9.73
N LEU A 128 -3.85 -9.81 10.67
CA LEU A 128 -2.91 -9.50 11.75
C LEU A 128 -3.70 -9.20 13.03
N ASP A 129 -3.66 -10.15 13.97
CA ASP A 129 -4.47 -10.16 15.18
C ASP A 129 -5.97 -10.02 14.87
N THR A 130 -6.67 -8.99 15.32
CA THR A 130 -8.08 -8.76 14.98
C THR A 130 -8.27 -8.11 13.61
N TRP A 131 -7.21 -7.58 13.01
CA TRP A 131 -7.30 -6.84 11.75
C TRP A 131 -7.34 -7.80 10.57
N LYS A 132 -8.27 -7.58 9.64
CA LYS A 132 -8.50 -8.52 8.55
C LYS A 132 -9.10 -7.88 7.30
N ILE A 133 -8.66 -8.37 6.13
CA ILE A 133 -9.33 -8.18 4.84
C ILE A 133 -9.59 -9.57 4.25
N VAL A 134 -10.85 -9.87 3.93
CA VAL A 134 -11.27 -11.14 3.33
C VAL A 134 -12.13 -10.89 2.11
N ARG A 135 -11.75 -11.45 0.96
CA ARG A 135 -12.57 -11.44 -0.25
C ARG A 135 -13.56 -12.60 -0.22
N ALA A 136 -14.85 -12.31 -0.31
CA ALA A 136 -15.91 -13.30 -0.41
C ALA A 136 -16.03 -13.90 -1.82
N ASP A 137 -16.82 -14.96 -1.96
CA ASP A 137 -16.98 -15.70 -3.23
C ASP A 137 -17.60 -14.84 -4.34
N ASP A 138 -18.47 -13.89 -3.99
CA ASP A 138 -19.07 -12.91 -4.91
C ASP A 138 -18.14 -11.72 -5.22
N GLY A 139 -16.95 -11.69 -4.63
CA GLY A 139 -15.89 -10.72 -4.87
C GLY A 139 -15.88 -9.48 -3.97
N HIS A 140 -16.83 -9.30 -3.05
CA HIS A 140 -16.73 -8.20 -2.08
C HIS A 140 -15.66 -8.47 -1.02
N TYR A 141 -15.08 -7.41 -0.48
CA TYR A 141 -14.12 -7.49 0.61
C TYR A 141 -14.80 -7.15 1.94
N ASN A 142 -14.72 -8.04 2.92
CA ASN A 142 -15.03 -7.77 4.31
C ASN A 142 -13.78 -7.27 5.02
N VAL A 143 -13.90 -6.12 5.66
CA VAL A 143 -12.81 -5.42 6.32
C VAL A 143 -13.15 -5.24 7.79
N THR A 144 -12.25 -5.69 8.66
CA THR A 144 -12.37 -5.49 10.12
C THR A 144 -11.07 -4.92 10.63
N ILE A 145 -11.11 -3.70 11.14
CA ILE A 145 -9.97 -3.02 11.77
C ILE A 145 -10.44 -2.48 13.12
N ASP A 146 -9.94 -3.06 14.21
CA ASP A 146 -10.15 -2.57 15.56
C ASP A 146 -8.86 -1.92 16.05
N ALA A 147 -8.70 -0.64 15.71
CA ALA A 147 -7.52 0.14 16.04
C ALA A 147 -7.63 0.81 17.41
N ASN A 148 -6.52 1.26 17.95
CA ASN A 148 -6.56 2.09 19.15
C ASN A 148 -7.26 3.44 18.86
N GLY A 149 -8.46 3.63 19.40
CA GLY A 149 -9.21 4.89 19.31
C GLY A 149 -10.17 5.01 18.13
N PHE A 150 -10.18 4.07 17.19
CA PHE A 150 -11.16 4.03 16.08
C PHE A 150 -11.37 2.60 15.56
N SER A 151 -12.45 2.36 14.83
CA SER A 151 -12.65 1.11 14.10
C SER A 151 -13.19 1.33 12.69
N LEU A 152 -12.88 0.39 11.80
CA LEU A 152 -13.41 0.32 10.44
C LEU A 152 -14.00 -1.06 10.22
N HIS A 153 -15.33 -1.16 10.18
CA HIS A 153 -16.05 -2.39 9.84
C HIS A 153 -16.76 -2.16 8.51
N LEU A 154 -16.10 -2.48 7.42
CA LEU A 154 -16.50 -2.06 6.08
C LEU A 154 -16.70 -3.26 5.15
N VAL A 155 -17.60 -3.09 4.19
CA VAL A 155 -17.75 -3.95 3.02
C VAL A 155 -17.35 -3.13 1.80
N LEU A 156 -16.38 -3.62 1.02
CA LEU A 156 -15.93 -3.00 -0.24
C LEU A 156 -16.42 -3.87 -1.41
N THR A 157 -17.42 -3.40 -2.15
CA THR A 157 -18.05 -4.15 -3.24
C THR A 157 -17.54 -3.66 -4.61
N PRO A 158 -16.91 -4.51 -5.42
CA PRO A 158 -16.53 -4.18 -6.80
C PRO A 158 -17.72 -3.66 -7.61
N SER A 159 -17.50 -2.57 -8.34
CA SER A 159 -18.49 -2.03 -9.29
C SER A 159 -18.03 -2.03 -10.74
N GLN A 160 -16.75 -2.38 -10.96
CA GLN A 160 -16.09 -2.42 -12.26
C GLN A 160 -15.10 -3.59 -12.27
N ALA A 161 -14.63 -3.97 -13.45
CA ALA A 161 -13.54 -4.93 -13.57
C ALA A 161 -12.24 -4.38 -12.92
N PRO A 162 -11.34 -5.25 -12.44
CA PRO A 162 -10.01 -4.86 -12.01
C PRO A 162 -9.25 -4.09 -13.11
N LEU A 163 -8.48 -3.08 -12.72
CA LEU A 163 -7.57 -2.32 -13.57
C LEU A 163 -6.19 -2.96 -13.50
N ILE A 164 -5.82 -3.71 -14.54
CA ILE A 164 -4.50 -4.30 -14.66
C ILE A 164 -3.48 -3.20 -14.99
N GLN A 165 -2.45 -3.04 -14.14
CA GLN A 165 -1.44 -2.00 -14.30
C GLN A 165 -0.32 -2.45 -15.25
N GLY A 166 0.39 -1.47 -15.83
CA GLY A 166 1.48 -1.73 -16.75
C GLY A 166 1.11 -2.63 -17.94
N GLU A 167 2.02 -3.51 -18.33
CA GLU A 167 1.84 -4.44 -19.44
C GLU A 167 1.33 -5.79 -18.92
N ARG A 168 0.00 -6.00 -18.93
CA ARG A 168 -0.65 -7.23 -18.46
C ARG A 168 -0.34 -7.58 -16.98
N GLY A 169 -0.08 -6.55 -16.17
CA GLY A 169 0.23 -6.68 -14.75
C GLY A 169 1.70 -6.46 -14.45
N TYR A 170 2.59 -6.60 -15.44
CA TYR A 170 4.00 -6.25 -15.30
C TYR A 170 4.15 -4.73 -15.27
N SER A 171 4.29 -4.17 -14.07
CA SER A 171 4.42 -2.74 -13.82
C SER A 171 5.84 -2.39 -13.40
N ARG A 172 6.54 -1.67 -14.27
CA ARG A 172 7.91 -1.20 -13.98
C ARG A 172 7.86 -0.04 -13.01
N LYS A 173 8.79 -0.04 -12.05
CA LYS A 173 9.03 1.01 -11.04
C LYS A 173 10.46 1.57 -11.12
N GLY A 174 11.21 1.25 -12.18
CA GLY A 174 12.56 1.71 -12.39
C GLY A 174 13.07 1.51 -13.82
N PRO A 175 14.24 2.11 -14.15
CA PRO A 175 14.83 2.03 -15.48
C PRO A 175 15.30 0.63 -15.88
N ARG A 176 15.57 -0.27 -14.93
CA ARG A 176 15.98 -1.64 -15.24
C ARG A 176 14.77 -2.60 -15.28
N PRO A 177 14.76 -3.62 -16.17
CA PRO A 177 13.61 -4.53 -16.31
C PRO A 177 13.24 -5.29 -15.03
N GLU A 178 14.20 -5.64 -14.18
CA GLU A 178 13.94 -6.34 -12.92
C GLU A 178 13.29 -5.43 -11.85
N GLN A 179 13.31 -4.11 -12.05
CA GLN A 179 12.64 -3.14 -11.17
C GLN A 179 11.18 -3.06 -11.56
N ALA A 180 10.45 -4.14 -11.29
CA ALA A 180 9.04 -4.27 -11.60
C ALA A 180 8.31 -5.02 -10.50
N SER A 181 6.99 -4.91 -10.54
CA SER A 181 6.05 -5.65 -9.72
C SER A 181 4.96 -6.23 -10.61
N TYR A 182 4.32 -7.31 -10.16
CA TYR A 182 2.99 -7.62 -10.64
C TYR A 182 1.99 -6.76 -9.88
N TYR A 183 1.08 -6.10 -10.59
CA TYR A 183 0.26 -5.06 -10.02
C TYR A 183 -1.10 -4.94 -10.72
N TYR A 184 -2.17 -4.96 -9.92
CA TYR A 184 -3.51 -4.56 -10.34
C TYR A 184 -4.21 -3.75 -9.26
N SER A 185 -5.27 -3.07 -9.67
CA SER A 185 -6.12 -2.29 -8.77
C SER A 185 -7.59 -2.69 -8.93
N GLU A 186 -8.37 -2.57 -7.86
CA GLU A 186 -9.83 -2.55 -7.91
C GLU A 186 -10.33 -1.14 -7.56
N PRO A 187 -10.58 -0.29 -8.58
CA PRO A 187 -11.10 1.04 -8.36
C PRO A 187 -12.62 1.01 -8.18
N GLN A 188 -13.19 2.14 -7.78
CA GLN A 188 -14.64 2.37 -7.67
C GLN A 188 -15.34 1.32 -6.79
N LEU A 189 -14.66 0.82 -5.76
CA LEU A 189 -15.25 -0.10 -4.78
C LEU A 189 -16.31 0.65 -3.99
N ARG A 190 -17.56 0.17 -4.01
CA ARG A 190 -18.62 0.76 -3.19
C ARG A 190 -18.42 0.36 -1.75
N VAL A 191 -18.42 1.34 -0.86
CA VAL A 191 -18.24 1.12 0.57
C VAL A 191 -19.58 1.25 1.28
N SER A 192 -19.86 0.27 2.15
CA SER A 192 -20.87 0.34 3.19
C SER A 192 -20.28 -0.18 4.50
N GLY A 193 -20.94 0.10 5.63
CA GLY A 193 -20.52 -0.41 6.92
C GLY A 193 -20.57 0.68 7.99
N SER A 194 -19.65 0.61 8.94
CA SER A 194 -19.63 1.51 10.08
C SER A 194 -18.22 1.85 10.57
N VAL A 195 -18.12 2.99 11.25
CA VAL A 195 -16.89 3.49 11.83
C VAL A 195 -17.12 3.99 13.25
N VAL A 196 -16.24 3.62 14.17
CA VAL A 196 -16.10 4.28 15.46
C VAL A 196 -15.02 5.35 15.32
N ARG A 197 -15.33 6.59 15.69
CA ARG A 197 -14.39 7.71 15.56
C ARG A 197 -13.76 8.08 16.90
N PRO A 198 -12.51 8.57 16.88
CA PRO A 198 -11.87 9.12 18.06
C PRO A 198 -12.71 10.23 18.70
N ALA A 199 -12.59 10.35 20.02
CA ALA A 199 -13.18 11.47 20.75
C ALA A 199 -12.52 12.79 20.33
N VAL A 200 -13.31 13.85 20.16
CA VAL A 200 -12.80 15.20 19.86
C VAL A 200 -12.77 16.03 21.14
N GLY A 201 -11.58 16.27 21.68
CA GLY A 201 -11.36 17.11 22.86
C GLY A 201 -11.38 16.37 24.20
N ALA A 202 -10.79 17.00 25.23
CA ALA A 202 -10.70 16.44 26.58
C ALA A 202 -12.10 16.31 27.22
N GLY A 203 -12.50 15.09 27.56
CA GLY A 203 -13.80 14.79 28.16
C GLY A 203 -14.90 14.40 27.18
N SER A 204 -14.63 14.39 25.86
CA SER A 204 -15.54 13.77 24.89
C SER A 204 -15.42 12.24 24.97
N SER A 205 -16.53 11.53 24.83
CA SER A 205 -16.51 10.09 24.53
C SER A 205 -16.24 9.89 23.04
N SER A 206 -15.78 8.69 22.65
CA SER A 206 -15.78 8.27 21.26
C SER A 206 -17.19 8.41 20.70
N ARG A 207 -17.32 8.85 19.44
CA ARG A 207 -18.62 8.78 18.78
C ARG A 207 -18.93 7.30 18.60
N GLY A 208 -20.11 6.88 19.05
CA GLY A 208 -20.57 5.51 18.87
C GLY A 208 -20.55 5.10 17.39
N ASP A 209 -20.81 3.82 17.15
CA ASP A 209 -20.70 3.26 15.81
C ASP A 209 -21.55 4.06 14.79
N THR A 210 -20.88 4.66 13.81
CA THR A 210 -21.48 5.57 12.82
C THR A 210 -21.57 4.84 11.48
N ALA A 211 -22.79 4.61 10.99
CA ALA A 211 -22.99 4.05 9.66
C ALA A 211 -22.40 4.97 8.58
N VAL A 212 -21.74 4.39 7.58
CA VAL A 212 -21.08 5.12 6.50
C VAL A 212 -21.37 4.50 5.14
N THR A 213 -21.27 5.34 4.11
CA THR A 213 -21.20 4.92 2.70
C THR A 213 -20.03 5.61 2.04
N GLY A 214 -19.51 5.10 0.93
CA GLY A 214 -18.32 5.72 0.34
C GLY A 214 -17.81 5.02 -0.89
N MET A 215 -16.69 5.51 -1.43
CA MET A 215 -15.94 4.85 -2.49
C MET A 215 -14.52 4.57 -2.03
N ALA A 216 -14.01 3.39 -2.40
CA ALA A 216 -12.66 2.95 -2.12
C ALA A 216 -11.93 2.51 -3.38
N TRP A 217 -10.64 2.31 -3.20
CA TRP A 217 -9.68 1.79 -4.15
C TRP A 217 -8.87 0.73 -3.42
N LEU A 218 -8.64 -0.42 -4.04
CA LEU A 218 -7.72 -1.43 -3.53
C LEU A 218 -6.58 -1.63 -4.53
N ASP A 219 -5.35 -1.57 -4.05
CA ASP A 219 -4.17 -2.01 -4.77
C ASP A 219 -3.69 -3.35 -4.24
N HIS A 220 -3.27 -4.20 -5.17
CA HIS A 220 -2.61 -5.46 -4.86
C HIS A 220 -1.33 -5.60 -5.71
N GLU A 221 -0.18 -5.55 -5.04
CA GLU A 221 1.15 -5.51 -5.69
C GLU A 221 2.09 -6.53 -5.05
N TRP A 222 2.81 -7.33 -5.84
CA TRP A 222 3.87 -8.23 -5.35
C TRP A 222 5.15 -8.18 -6.19
N SER A 223 6.30 -8.29 -5.51
CA SER A 223 7.62 -8.28 -6.16
C SER A 223 8.71 -8.86 -5.28
N SER A 224 9.86 -9.19 -5.89
CA SER A 224 11.09 -9.56 -5.16
C SER A 224 12.19 -8.50 -5.23
N THR A 225 11.97 -7.45 -6.01
CA THR A 225 12.91 -6.35 -6.18
C THR A 225 12.45 -5.16 -5.35
N LEU A 226 13.30 -4.75 -4.40
CA LEU A 226 13.11 -3.51 -3.66
C LEU A 226 13.32 -2.30 -4.58
N LEU A 227 12.99 -1.10 -4.10
CA LEU A 227 13.29 0.12 -4.83
C LEU A 227 14.79 0.29 -5.07
N ASP A 228 15.14 1.03 -6.12
CA ASP A 228 16.54 1.34 -6.42
C ASP A 228 17.24 1.98 -5.22
N ALA A 229 18.52 1.66 -5.00
CA ALA A 229 19.30 2.23 -3.89
C ALA A 229 19.44 3.76 -3.97
N ASN A 230 19.25 4.35 -5.16
CA ASN A 230 19.26 5.80 -5.36
C ASN A 230 17.88 6.45 -5.19
N ALA A 231 16.82 5.65 -5.06
CA ALA A 231 15.48 6.15 -4.76
C ALA A 231 15.41 6.61 -3.30
N VAL A 232 14.75 7.74 -3.07
CA VAL A 232 14.45 8.23 -1.71
C VAL A 232 13.05 7.89 -1.26
N GLY A 233 12.12 7.71 -2.18
CA GLY A 233 10.71 7.40 -1.92
C GLY A 233 9.88 7.60 -3.18
N TRP A 234 8.57 7.59 -3.02
CA TRP A 234 7.62 7.78 -4.10
C TRP A 234 6.50 8.74 -3.75
N ASP A 235 5.89 9.31 -4.78
CA ASP A 235 4.58 9.95 -4.73
C ASP A 235 3.63 9.01 -5.48
N TRP A 236 2.50 8.62 -4.88
CA TRP A 236 1.52 7.75 -5.49
C TRP A 236 0.12 8.35 -5.37
N LEU A 237 -0.72 8.13 -6.38
CA LEU A 237 -2.10 8.58 -6.47
C LEU A 237 -2.98 7.44 -6.99
N GLY A 238 -4.11 7.19 -6.30
CA GLY A 238 -5.23 6.38 -6.80
C GLY A 238 -6.53 7.17 -6.68
N ALA A 239 -7.20 7.42 -7.81
CA ALA A 239 -8.35 8.32 -7.90
C ALA A 239 -9.58 7.66 -8.52
N ASN A 240 -10.69 7.77 -7.78
CA ASN A 240 -12.03 7.48 -8.27
C ASN A 240 -12.66 8.78 -8.81
N LEU A 241 -12.87 8.82 -10.12
CA LEU A 241 -13.46 9.98 -10.79
C LEU A 241 -14.99 9.86 -10.84
N ALA A 242 -15.67 11.00 -10.83
CA ALA A 242 -17.13 11.11 -10.69
C ALA A 242 -17.89 10.53 -11.89
N ASP A 243 -17.27 10.47 -13.07
CA ASP A 243 -17.83 9.87 -14.29
C ASP A 243 -17.64 8.35 -14.37
N GLY A 244 -17.04 7.73 -13.34
CA GLY A 244 -16.69 6.32 -13.32
C GLY A 244 -15.29 6.00 -13.83
N SER A 245 -14.53 6.98 -14.31
CA SER A 245 -13.13 6.80 -14.67
C SER A 245 -12.26 6.47 -13.43
N ALA A 246 -11.10 5.87 -13.66
CA ALA A 246 -10.14 5.51 -12.63
C ALA A 246 -8.73 5.93 -13.07
N LEU A 247 -8.01 6.67 -12.22
CA LEU A 247 -6.64 7.11 -12.47
C LEU A 247 -5.72 6.58 -11.38
N MET A 248 -4.68 5.86 -11.78
CA MET A 248 -3.51 5.59 -10.94
C MET A 248 -2.31 6.34 -11.51
N ALA A 249 -1.50 6.96 -10.67
CA ALA A 249 -0.24 7.57 -11.10
C ALA A 249 0.80 7.49 -9.99
N PHE A 250 2.06 7.33 -10.34
CA PHE A 250 3.15 7.43 -9.38
C PHE A 250 4.44 7.99 -9.98
N LYS A 251 5.32 8.45 -9.09
CA LYS A 251 6.67 8.90 -9.38
C LYS A 251 7.62 8.36 -8.32
N VAL A 252 8.67 7.65 -8.74
CA VAL A 252 9.80 7.26 -7.89
C VAL A 252 10.84 8.37 -7.97
N ARG A 253 11.23 8.92 -6.82
CA ARG A 253 12.11 10.09 -6.75
C ARG A 253 13.55 9.68 -6.41
N SER A 254 14.51 10.31 -7.07
CA SER A 254 15.93 10.29 -6.66
C SER A 254 16.22 11.32 -5.58
N ARG A 255 17.42 11.28 -5.00
CA ARG A 255 17.89 12.22 -3.96
C ARG A 255 17.88 13.69 -4.35
N ASP A 256 18.01 13.98 -5.64
CA ASP A 256 17.92 15.33 -6.21
C ASP A 256 16.47 15.78 -6.46
N GLY A 257 15.48 14.93 -6.15
CA GLY A 257 14.06 15.20 -6.34
C GLY A 257 13.52 14.91 -7.74
N HIS A 258 14.37 14.52 -8.69
CA HIS A 258 13.95 14.18 -10.05
C HIS A 258 13.26 12.80 -10.12
N ALA A 259 12.46 12.58 -11.17
CA ALA A 259 11.83 11.29 -11.43
C ALA A 259 12.87 10.28 -11.95
N MET A 260 13.19 9.26 -11.14
CA MET A 260 13.87 8.06 -11.62
C MET A 260 12.96 7.24 -12.52
N TRP A 261 11.68 7.18 -12.15
CA TRP A 261 10.63 6.53 -12.90
C TRP A 261 9.31 7.22 -12.61
N ALA A 262 8.39 7.17 -13.57
CA ALA A 262 7.02 7.62 -13.39
C ALA A 262 6.11 6.83 -14.34
N HIS A 263 4.85 6.67 -13.94
CA HIS A 263 3.85 5.95 -14.71
C HIS A 263 2.46 6.39 -14.29
N ALA A 264 1.50 6.29 -15.21
CA ALA A 264 0.10 6.46 -14.90
C ALA A 264 -0.77 5.58 -15.81
N ALA A 265 -1.93 5.17 -15.29
CA ALA A 265 -2.96 4.46 -16.02
C ALA A 265 -4.28 5.21 -15.84
N LEU A 266 -4.93 5.59 -16.93
CA LEU A 266 -6.27 6.17 -16.91
C LEU A 266 -7.24 5.22 -17.62
N ARG A 267 -8.20 4.68 -16.88
CA ARG A 267 -9.37 4.02 -17.44
C ARG A 267 -10.52 5.01 -17.58
N GLN A 268 -11.01 5.17 -18.81
CA GLN A 268 -12.18 5.99 -19.12
C GLN A 268 -13.50 5.26 -18.78
N PRO A 269 -14.66 5.95 -18.78
CA PRO A 269 -15.95 5.34 -18.41
C PRO A 269 -16.39 4.23 -19.38
N ASP A 270 -15.91 4.26 -20.62
CA ASP A 270 -16.13 3.22 -21.64
C ASP A 270 -15.23 1.98 -21.46
N GLY A 271 -14.34 2.00 -20.46
CA GLY A 271 -13.41 0.91 -20.15
C GLY A 271 -12.08 1.00 -20.90
N GLN A 272 -11.88 1.97 -21.81
CA GLN A 272 -10.60 2.14 -22.50
C GLN A 272 -9.52 2.57 -21.50
N VAL A 273 -8.40 1.84 -21.49
CA VAL A 273 -7.23 2.14 -20.65
C VAL A 273 -6.15 2.80 -21.49
N THR A 274 -5.68 3.96 -21.05
CA THR A 274 -4.48 4.62 -21.57
C THR A 274 -3.36 4.52 -20.54
N GLN A 275 -2.22 3.99 -20.95
CA GLN A 275 -1.00 3.96 -20.15
C GLN A 275 -0.11 5.14 -20.54
N PHE A 276 0.49 5.80 -19.54
CA PHE A 276 1.39 6.92 -19.73
C PHE A 276 2.79 6.53 -19.28
N SER A 277 3.76 6.88 -20.11
CA SER A 277 5.18 6.64 -19.85
C SER A 277 5.78 7.71 -18.91
N ARG A 278 7.01 7.48 -18.48
CA ARG A 278 7.76 8.38 -17.58
C ARG A 278 7.74 9.84 -18.03
N ASP A 279 7.90 10.11 -19.31
CA ASP A 279 8.05 11.47 -19.82
C ASP A 279 6.69 12.20 -20.00
N GLU A 280 5.59 11.48 -19.78
CA GLU A 280 4.22 11.98 -19.84
C GLU A 280 3.61 12.22 -18.46
N VAL A 281 4.31 11.81 -17.39
CA VAL A 281 3.84 11.88 -16.01
C VAL A 281 4.76 12.75 -15.18
N ASP A 282 4.20 13.75 -14.50
CA ASP A 282 4.94 14.52 -13.51
C ASP A 282 4.04 14.99 -12.36
N PHE A 283 4.65 15.10 -11.19
CA PHE A 283 4.05 15.58 -9.96
C PHE A 283 4.77 16.88 -9.60
N THR A 284 4.04 17.99 -9.66
CA THR A 284 4.54 19.33 -9.35
C THR A 284 3.91 19.84 -8.06
N PRO A 285 4.69 20.09 -7.00
CA PRO A 285 4.19 20.70 -5.77
C PRO A 285 3.55 22.07 -6.02
N VAL A 286 2.43 22.36 -5.35
CA VAL A 286 1.83 23.70 -5.34
C VAL A 286 1.72 24.29 -3.94
N ARG A 287 1.47 23.45 -2.93
CA ARG A 287 1.55 23.88 -1.54
C ARG A 287 2.19 22.81 -0.69
N THR A 288 3.07 23.24 0.20
CA THR A 288 3.74 22.38 1.17
C THR A 288 3.18 22.61 2.57
N TRP A 289 3.11 21.56 3.35
CA TRP A 289 2.88 21.60 4.79
C TRP A 289 4.07 20.99 5.52
N ARG A 290 4.42 21.54 6.68
CA ARG A 290 5.51 21.03 7.51
C ARG A 290 4.94 20.40 8.77
N SER A 291 5.25 19.13 8.99
CA SER A 291 4.82 18.40 10.18
C SER A 291 5.45 19.03 11.44
N PRO A 292 4.65 19.38 12.46
CA PRO A 292 5.18 19.81 13.74
C PRO A 292 5.78 18.64 14.55
N ARG A 293 5.47 17.38 14.21
CA ARG A 293 5.95 16.18 14.94
C ARG A 293 7.30 15.70 14.44
N THR A 294 7.49 15.67 13.12
CA THR A 294 8.71 15.12 12.49
C THR A 294 9.59 16.19 11.85
N ASN A 295 9.11 17.44 11.77
CA ASN A 295 9.73 18.54 11.02
C ASN A 295 9.82 18.29 9.50
N THR A 296 9.19 17.23 9.00
CA THR A 296 9.18 16.86 7.57
C THR A 296 8.32 17.82 6.76
N SER A 297 8.78 18.18 5.55
CA SER A 297 8.03 19.03 4.62
C SER A 297 7.40 18.19 3.52
N TYR A 298 6.07 18.17 3.46
CA TYR A 298 5.29 17.40 2.50
C TYR A 298 4.62 18.33 1.47
N PRO A 299 4.71 18.04 0.16
CA PRO A 299 3.91 18.68 -0.87
C PRO A 299 2.45 18.18 -0.87
N VAL A 300 1.70 18.55 0.17
CA VAL A 300 0.32 18.07 0.41
C VAL A 300 -0.70 18.48 -0.65
N SER A 301 -0.38 19.47 -1.48
CA SER A 301 -1.15 19.83 -2.67
C SER A 301 -0.25 19.85 -3.90
N MET A 302 -0.72 19.21 -4.96
CA MET A 302 0.07 18.98 -6.18
C MET A 302 -0.75 19.21 -7.43
N SER A 303 -0.05 19.51 -8.52
CA SER A 303 -0.54 19.31 -9.86
C SER A 303 0.09 18.03 -10.43
N VAL A 304 -0.74 17.14 -10.96
CA VAL A 304 -0.29 15.90 -11.60
C VAL A 304 -0.58 15.98 -13.09
N LYS A 305 0.42 15.83 -13.92
CA LYS A 305 0.28 15.76 -15.38
C LYS A 305 0.24 14.30 -15.82
N THR A 306 -0.67 13.97 -16.75
CA THR A 306 -0.69 12.68 -17.45
C THR A 306 -0.99 12.93 -18.93
N GLY A 307 0.05 12.88 -19.78
CA GLY A 307 -0.04 13.27 -21.19
C GLY A 307 -0.44 14.74 -21.33
N ARG A 308 -1.65 15.00 -21.86
CA ARG A 308 -2.19 16.36 -22.04
C ARG A 308 -3.09 16.81 -20.89
N LEU A 309 -3.42 15.91 -19.97
CA LEU A 309 -4.32 16.19 -18.85
C LEU A 309 -3.52 16.73 -17.67
N THR A 310 -4.12 17.67 -16.94
CA THR A 310 -3.57 18.22 -15.70
C THR A 310 -4.61 18.10 -14.61
N TRP A 311 -4.26 17.39 -13.55
CA TRP A 311 -5.09 17.15 -12.38
C TRP A 311 -4.57 18.00 -11.23
N ARG A 312 -5.49 18.50 -10.42
CA ARG A 312 -5.19 19.26 -9.22
C ARG A 312 -5.62 18.46 -8.01
N LEU A 313 -4.67 18.23 -7.10
CA LEU A 313 -4.89 17.53 -5.84
C LEU A 313 -4.87 18.55 -4.69
N ASP A 314 -5.95 18.58 -3.91
CA ASP A 314 -6.04 19.40 -2.70
C ASP A 314 -6.45 18.52 -1.51
N PRO A 315 -5.71 18.59 -0.38
CA PRO A 315 -5.89 17.66 0.71
C PRO A 315 -7.18 17.92 1.48
N LEU A 316 -7.77 16.85 2.04
CA LEU A 316 -8.91 16.93 2.95
C LEU A 316 -8.54 17.76 4.18
N MET A 317 -7.35 17.50 4.74
CA MET A 317 -6.67 18.26 5.77
C MET A 317 -5.15 18.12 5.60
N ASP A 318 -4.38 19.07 6.11
CA ASP A 318 -2.93 19.10 5.91
C ASP A 318 -2.21 17.97 6.67
N ASP A 319 -2.61 17.74 7.91
CA ASP A 319 -1.97 16.79 8.80
C ASP A 319 -2.55 15.38 8.60
N GLN A 320 -2.05 14.70 7.59
CA GLN A 320 -2.34 13.29 7.30
C GLN A 320 -1.05 12.45 7.35
N GLU A 321 -0.09 12.85 8.19
CA GLU A 321 1.17 12.12 8.39
C GLU A 321 0.96 10.91 9.30
N LEU A 322 1.49 9.76 8.87
CA LEU A 322 1.52 8.49 9.58
C LEU A 322 2.98 8.17 9.92
N ASP A 323 3.31 8.22 11.20
CA ASP A 323 4.62 7.77 11.69
C ASP A 323 4.59 6.29 12.04
N SER A 324 5.07 5.46 11.12
CA SER A 324 5.16 3.99 11.28
C SER A 324 6.57 3.48 11.54
N ARG A 325 7.44 4.30 12.14
CA ARG A 325 8.82 3.89 12.44
C ARG A 325 8.93 2.68 13.38
N GLN A 326 7.86 2.36 14.11
CA GLN A 326 7.81 1.20 15.01
C GLN A 326 7.39 -0.11 14.32
N SER A 327 6.83 -0.06 13.10
CA SER A 327 6.43 -1.25 12.32
C SER A 327 7.18 -1.37 11.00
N THR A 328 6.96 -0.45 10.05
CA THR A 328 7.60 -0.44 8.72
C THR A 328 8.95 0.26 8.71
N GLY A 329 9.27 1.04 9.76
CA GLY A 329 10.51 1.80 9.85
C GLY A 329 10.49 3.12 9.07
N ALA A 330 9.33 3.56 8.60
CA ALA A 330 9.19 4.74 7.76
C ALA A 330 8.07 5.69 8.21
N VAL A 331 8.15 6.94 7.75
CA VAL A 331 7.11 7.97 7.94
C VAL A 331 6.47 8.24 6.57
N TYR A 332 5.14 8.20 6.55
CA TYR A 332 4.31 8.36 5.37
C TYR A 332 3.45 9.61 5.53
N TRP A 333 3.02 10.19 4.42
CA TRP A 333 1.84 11.04 4.41
C TRP A 333 0.78 10.32 3.60
N GLU A 334 -0.32 9.97 4.25
CA GLU A 334 -1.37 9.06 3.79
C GLU A 334 -2.68 9.82 3.69
N GLY A 335 -2.83 10.62 2.65
CA GLY A 335 -3.85 11.66 2.65
C GLY A 335 -4.96 11.48 1.64
N ALA A 336 -6.18 11.57 2.15
CA ALA A 336 -7.37 11.82 1.35
C ALA A 336 -7.23 13.18 0.64
N VAL A 337 -7.34 13.20 -0.68
CA VAL A 337 -7.29 14.41 -1.52
C VAL A 337 -8.51 14.52 -2.44
N ARG A 338 -8.98 15.75 -2.68
CA ARG A 338 -9.96 16.05 -3.73
C ARG A 338 -9.23 16.20 -5.06
N VAL A 339 -9.86 15.76 -6.14
CA VAL A 339 -9.32 15.85 -7.49
C VAL A 339 -10.14 16.87 -8.27
N SER A 340 -9.47 17.87 -8.83
CA SER A 340 -10.09 18.81 -9.77
C SER A 340 -9.35 18.85 -11.10
N ARG A 341 -10.08 19.20 -12.16
CA ARG A 341 -9.55 19.42 -13.52
C ARG A 341 -10.30 20.58 -14.14
N ASP A 342 -9.56 21.50 -14.77
CA ASP A 342 -10.12 22.70 -15.41
C ASP A 342 -11.08 23.51 -14.49
N GLY A 343 -10.77 23.55 -13.20
CA GLY A 343 -11.56 24.25 -12.18
C GLY A 343 -12.80 23.52 -11.67
N ALA A 344 -13.11 22.33 -12.19
CA ALA A 344 -14.23 21.51 -11.73
C ALA A 344 -13.76 20.40 -10.77
N ASP A 345 -14.54 20.12 -9.72
CA ASP A 345 -14.38 18.91 -8.90
C ASP A 345 -14.76 17.69 -9.73
N VAL A 346 -13.81 16.77 -9.92
CA VAL A 346 -13.98 15.59 -10.78
C VAL A 346 -13.82 14.28 -10.02
N GLY A 347 -13.53 14.29 -8.72
CA GLY A 347 -13.35 13.03 -7.99
C GLY A 347 -12.65 13.13 -6.65
N ARG A 348 -12.37 11.95 -6.11
CA ARG A 348 -11.72 11.75 -4.82
C ARG A 348 -10.57 10.78 -5.00
N ALA A 349 -9.50 10.99 -4.26
CA ALA A 349 -8.32 10.15 -4.34
C ALA A 349 -7.62 10.04 -2.99
N TYR A 350 -6.60 9.17 -2.96
CA TYR A 350 -5.55 9.19 -1.96
C TYR A 350 -4.23 9.57 -2.61
N LEU A 351 -3.44 10.36 -1.90
CA LEU A 351 -2.06 10.68 -2.24
C LEU A 351 -1.17 10.12 -1.12
N GLU A 352 -0.29 9.21 -1.48
CA GLU A 352 0.72 8.66 -0.59
C GLU A 352 2.08 9.31 -0.90
N LEU A 353 2.74 9.81 0.14
CA LEU A 353 4.07 10.43 0.03
C LEU A 353 5.04 9.73 0.99
N THR A 354 6.02 9.04 0.44
CA THR A 354 7.07 8.36 1.22
C THR A 354 8.41 9.02 0.99
N GLY A 355 9.37 8.89 1.91
CA GLY A 355 10.75 9.33 1.64
C GLY A 355 11.03 10.82 1.80
N TYR A 356 10.11 11.58 2.39
CA TYR A 356 10.30 13.02 2.65
C TYR A 356 11.00 13.29 3.99
N ALA A 357 10.79 12.42 5.00
CA ALA A 357 11.45 12.51 6.29
C ALA A 357 12.89 11.99 6.21
N ASP A 358 13.02 10.75 5.73
CA ASP A 358 14.27 10.05 5.48
C ASP A 358 14.09 9.17 4.23
N ALA A 359 15.20 8.85 3.55
CA ALA A 359 15.16 7.93 2.42
C ALA A 359 14.57 6.57 2.85
N LEU A 360 13.59 6.10 2.10
CA LEU A 360 12.84 4.89 2.39
C LEU A 360 13.74 3.64 2.34
N ARG A 361 13.62 2.79 3.36
CA ARG A 361 14.37 1.52 3.46
C ARG A 361 13.41 0.39 3.84
N ILE A 362 12.71 -0.18 2.87
CA ILE A 362 11.85 -1.35 3.09
C ILE A 362 12.68 -2.62 2.95
N GLY A 363 12.60 -3.53 3.92
CA GLY A 363 13.17 -4.87 3.84
C GLY A 363 14.70 -4.92 3.85
N LYS A 364 15.35 -4.36 4.87
CA LYS A 364 16.82 -4.44 5.03
C LYS A 364 17.31 -5.90 4.89
N GLU A 365 18.44 -6.06 4.21
CA GLU A 365 19.34 -7.21 4.34
C GLU A 365 19.98 -7.25 5.73
#